data_AF-A0A7Z2RFX4-F1
#
_entry.id   AF-A0A7Z2RFX4-F1
#
_cell.length_a   1.000
_cell.length_b   1.000
_cell.length_c   1.000
_cell.angle_alpha   90.00
_cell.angle_beta   90.00
_cell.angle_gamma   90.00
#
_symmetry.space_group_name_H-M   'P 1'
#
loop_
_entity.id
_entity.type
_entity.pdbx_description
1 polymer ?
#
loop_
_entity_poly.entity_id
_entity_poly.type
_entity_poly.pdbx_seq_one_letter_code
_entity_poly.pdbx_strand_id
1 'polypeptide(L)'
;MRVEQVIFPTGDRLPMLLDDQDLPVPEACDWMLSRRQRAFATQSRNMQEILIVHDWARARRIDLYERLQSGRQFTESEITSLVEPTSSALNFASCRKVCG
;
A
#
# COMPACT_ATOMS: atom_id res chain seq x y z
N MET A 1 -7.32 2.41 6.13
CA MET A 1 -6.13 1.56 6.42
C MET A 1 -4.94 2.48 6.74
N ARG A 2 -3.83 1.98 7.31
CA ARG A 2 -2.63 2.81 7.56
C ARG A 2 -1.32 2.04 7.45
N VAL A 3 -0.24 2.74 7.13
CA VAL A 3 1.13 2.19 7.23
C VAL A 3 1.71 2.58 8.57
N GLU A 4 2.18 1.60 9.33
CA GLU A 4 2.88 1.79 10.59
C GLU A 4 4.31 1.26 10.52
N GLN A 5 5.23 1.92 11.22
CA GLN A 5 6.59 1.43 11.36
C GLN A 5 6.68 0.50 12.57
N VAL A 6 7.00 -0.76 12.31
CA VAL A 6 7.29 -1.74 13.37
C VAL A 6 8.80 -1.79 13.60
N ILE A 7 9.20 -1.81 14.87
CA ILE A 7 10.60 -1.96 15.30
C ILE A 7 10.74 -3.35 15.91
N PHE A 8 11.58 -4.19 15.32
CA PHE A 8 11.87 -5.52 15.83
C PHE A 8 12.84 -5.46 17.02
N PRO A 9 12.87 -6.50 17.88
CA PRO A 9 13.85 -6.60 18.96
C PRO A 9 15.31 -6.54 18.50
N THR A 10 15.59 -6.90 17.24
CA THR A 10 16.90 -6.77 16.60
C THR A 10 17.32 -5.33 16.30
N GLY A 11 16.39 -4.37 16.43
CA GLY A 11 16.57 -2.96 16.05
C GLY A 11 16.16 -2.66 14.61
N ASP A 12 15.82 -3.70 13.82
CA ASP A 12 15.37 -3.54 12.45
C ASP A 12 14.00 -2.86 12.40
N ARG A 13 13.79 -2.05 11.35
CA ARG A 13 12.54 -1.32 11.12
C ARG A 13 11.87 -1.83 9.86
N LEU A 14 10.57 -2.04 9.90
CA LEU A 14 9.79 -2.47 8.75
C LEU A 14 8.45 -1.75 8.71
N PRO A 15 8.05 -1.18 7.56
CA PRO A 15 6.70 -0.67 7.40
C PRO A 15 5.71 -1.84 7.23
N MET A 16 4.61 -1.76 7.96
CA MET A 16 3.53 -2.74 7.97
C MET A 16 2.22 -2.05 7.57
N LEU A 17 1.45 -2.67 6.68
CA LEU A 17 0.11 -2.20 6.33
C LEU A 17 -0.89 -2.81 7.31
N LEU A 18 -1.57 -1.95 8.07
CA LEU A 18 -2.61 -2.34 9.01
C LEU A 18 -3.99 -1.98 8.45
N ASP A 19 -4.95 -2.87 8.69
CA ASP A 19 -6.35 -2.61 8.44
C ASP A 19 -6.99 -1.72 9.52
N ASP A 20 -8.31 -1.61 9.48
CA ASP A 20 -9.14 -0.84 10.41
C ASP A 20 -9.33 -1.53 11.76
N GLN A 21 -8.98 -2.82 11.87
CA GLN A 21 -9.00 -3.61 13.09
C GLN A 21 -7.58 -3.73 13.70
N ASP A 22 -6.65 -2.90 13.25
CA ASP A 22 -5.23 -2.94 13.63
C ASP A 22 -4.52 -4.25 13.27
N LEU A 23 -5.09 -5.06 12.36
CA LEU A 23 -4.50 -6.31 11.92
C LEU A 23 -3.63 -6.10 10.68
N PRO A 24 -2.52 -6.84 10.56
CA PRO A 24 -1.68 -6.79 9.37
C PRO A 24 -2.42 -7.34 8.16
N VAL A 25 -2.34 -6.63 7.03
CA VAL A 25 -2.81 -7.12 5.73
C VAL A 25 -1.83 -8.17 5.22
N PRO A 26 -2.19 -9.46 5.19
CA PRO A 26 -1.21 -10.55 5.02
C PRO A 26 -0.42 -10.43 3.72
N GLU A 27 -1.09 -10.21 2.59
CA GLU A 27 -0.47 -10.20 1.27
C GLU A 27 0.54 -9.05 1.12
N ALA A 28 0.18 -7.87 1.64
CA ALA A 28 1.05 -6.70 1.64
C ALA A 28 2.27 -6.90 2.55
N CYS A 29 2.07 -7.48 3.73
CA CYS A 29 3.13 -7.73 4.70
C CYS A 29 4.09 -8.82 4.22
N ASP A 30 3.59 -9.91 3.63
CA ASP A 30 4.41 -10.98 3.06
C ASP A 30 5.27 -10.48 1.89
N TRP A 31 4.68 -9.68 1.00
CA TRP A 31 5.41 -9.05 -0.10
C TRP A 31 6.53 -8.12 0.39
N MET A 32 6.31 -7.43 1.51
CA MET A 32 7.31 -6.56 2.14
C MET A 32 8.42 -7.36 2.82
N LEU A 33 8.07 -8.43 3.54
CA LEU A 33 9.03 -9.33 4.19
C LEU A 33 10.00 -9.93 3.19
N SER A 34 9.53 -10.31 1.99
CA SER A 34 10.38 -10.82 0.91
C SER A 34 11.35 -9.77 0.34
N ARG A 35 11.21 -8.49 0.75
CA ARG A 35 12.00 -7.33 0.30
C ARG A 35 12.64 -6.58 1.47
N ARG A 36 12.74 -7.20 2.66
CA ARG A 36 13.31 -6.61 3.89
C ARG A 36 14.74 -6.08 3.75
N GLN A 37 15.49 -6.55 2.76
CA GLN A 37 16.85 -6.12 2.43
C GLN A 37 16.93 -4.74 1.75
N ARG A 38 15.80 -4.15 1.35
CA ARG A 38 15.76 -2.80 0.77
C ARG A 38 15.92 -1.73 1.84
N ALA A 39 16.34 -0.53 1.43
CA ALA A 39 16.39 0.61 2.34
C ALA A 39 14.98 0.94 2.89
N PHE A 40 14.90 1.28 4.18
CA PHE A 40 13.63 1.58 4.85
C PHE A 40 12.81 2.68 4.16
N ALA A 41 13.47 3.70 3.60
CA ALA A 41 12.80 4.75 2.83
C ALA A 41 12.09 4.20 1.58
N THR A 42 12.72 3.25 0.88
CA THR A 42 12.13 2.56 -0.27
C THR A 42 10.97 1.67 0.16
N GLN A 43 11.13 0.92 1.24
CA GLN A 43 10.06 0.08 1.79
C GLN A 43 8.84 0.92 2.19
N SER A 44 9.07 2.03 2.90
CA SER A 44 8.02 2.94 3.36
C SER A 44 7.26 3.54 2.18
N ARG A 45 7.98 3.99 1.13
CA ARG A 45 7.36 4.47 -0.10
C ARG A 45 6.50 3.39 -0.75
N ASN A 46 7.06 2.20 -0.96
CA ASN A 46 6.32 1.10 -1.58
C ASN A 46 5.07 0.74 -0.79
N MET A 47 5.14 0.74 0.55
CA MET A 47 3.99 0.42 1.39
C MET A 47 2.90 1.49 1.32
N GLN A 48 3.27 2.77 1.17
CA GLN A 48 2.29 3.84 0.94
C GLN A 48 1.59 3.69 -0.42
N GLU A 49 2.32 3.28 -1.46
CA GLU A 49 1.73 3.00 -2.78
C GLU A 49 0.77 1.79 -2.71
N ILE A 50 1.17 0.73 -2.01
CA ILE A 50 0.32 -0.46 -1.76
C ILE A 50 -0.93 -0.09 -0.95
N LEU A 51 -0.80 0.76 0.08
CA LEU A 51 -1.94 1.23 0.88
C LEU A 51 -3.04 1.81 0.00
N ILE A 52 -2.69 2.65 -0.98
CA ILE A 52 -3.69 3.30 -1.85
C ILE A 52 -4.49 2.25 -2.64
N VAL A 53 -3.81 1.24 -3.18
CA VAL A 53 -4.45 0.18 -3.98
C VAL A 53 -5.36 -0.68 -3.10
N HIS A 54 -4.90 -1.07 -1.90
CA HIS A 54 -5.70 -1.88 -0.99
C HIS A 54 -6.92 -1.12 -0.44
N ASP A 55 -6.76 0.16 -0.11
CA ASP A 55 -7.85 1.00 0.39
C ASP A 55 -8.92 1.22 -0.71
N TRP A 56 -8.48 1.49 -1.95
CA TRP A 56 -9.36 1.59 -3.12
C TRP A 56 -10.16 0.31 -3.37
N ALA A 57 -9.48 -0.84 -3.35
CA ALA A 57 -10.11 -2.13 -3.61
C ALA A 57 -11.11 -2.50 -2.52
N ARG A 58 -10.74 -2.26 -1.24
CA ARG A 58 -11.62 -2.47 -0.09
C ARG A 58 -12.89 -1.63 -0.20
N ALA A 59 -12.78 -0.35 -0.52
CA ALA A 59 -13.94 0.55 -0.67
C ALA A 59 -14.94 0.05 -1.73
N ARG A 60 -14.46 -0.70 -2.73
CA ARG A 60 -15.25 -1.28 -3.83
C ARG A 60 -15.60 -2.75 -3.62
N ARG A 61 -15.20 -3.34 -2.49
CA ARG A 61 -15.37 -4.77 -2.18
C ARG A 61 -14.75 -5.68 -3.26
N ILE A 62 -13.62 -5.24 -3.81
CA ILE A 62 -12.82 -6.02 -4.75
C ILE A 62 -11.80 -6.83 -3.95
N ASP A 63 -11.83 -8.16 -4.11
CA ASP A 63 -10.75 -9.03 -3.66
C ASP A 63 -9.60 -8.94 -4.69
N LEU A 64 -8.54 -8.22 -4.33
CA LEU A 64 -7.37 -8.04 -5.20
C LEU A 64 -6.67 -9.37 -5.49
N TYR A 65 -6.60 -10.26 -4.51
CA TYR A 65 -5.86 -11.51 -4.66
C TYR A 65 -6.60 -12.46 -5.61
N GLU A 66 -7.90 -12.64 -5.41
CA GLU A 66 -8.75 -13.40 -6.33
C GLU A 66 -8.73 -12.79 -7.75
N ARG A 67 -8.81 -11.46 -7.86
CA ARG A 67 -8.80 -10.78 -9.15
C ARG A 67 -7.50 -11.01 -9.91
N LEU A 68 -6.35 -10.91 -9.22
CA LEU A 68 -5.04 -11.13 -9.82
C LEU A 68 -4.80 -12.61 -10.18
N GLN A 69 -5.26 -13.55 -9.34
CA GLN A 69 -5.13 -14.98 -9.63
C GLN A 69 -6.01 -15.46 -10.77
N SER A 70 -7.26 -14.99 -10.82
CA SER A 70 -8.21 -15.38 -11.86
C SER A 70 -7.85 -14.84 -13.25
N GLY A 71 -6.97 -13.83 -13.31
CA GLY A 71 -6.61 -13.13 -14.54
C GLY A 71 -7.76 -12.29 -15.13
N ARG A 72 -8.86 -12.12 -14.37
CA ARG A 72 -9.97 -11.26 -14.79
C ARG A 72 -9.46 -9.82 -14.81
N GLN A 73 -9.59 -9.18 -15.97
CA GLN A 73 -9.16 -7.79 -16.13
C GLN A 73 -10.00 -6.84 -15.28
N PHE A 74 -9.42 -5.71 -14.91
CA PHE A 74 -10.19 -4.58 -14.36
C PHE A 74 -10.98 -3.92 -15.47
N THR A 75 -12.21 -3.50 -15.18
CA THR A 75 -13.00 -2.70 -16.13
C THR A 75 -12.42 -1.29 -16.26
N GLU A 76 -12.77 -0.60 -17.34
CA GLU A 76 -12.39 0.81 -17.52
C GLU A 76 -12.86 1.67 -16.34
N SER A 77 -14.09 1.45 -15.86
CA SER A 77 -14.63 2.17 -14.71
C SER A 77 -13.85 1.89 -13.41
N GLU A 78 -13.42 0.65 -13.18
CA GLU A 78 -12.57 0.30 -12.04
C GLU A 78 -11.22 1.02 -12.14
N ILE A 79 -10.56 0.98 -13.30
CA ILE A 79 -9.25 1.62 -13.53
C ILE A 79 -9.34 3.14 -13.34
N THR A 80 -10.29 3.82 -13.98
CA THR A 80 -10.48 5.27 -13.85
C THR A 80 -10.66 5.66 -12.39
N SER A 81 -11.45 4.87 -11.65
CA SER A 81 -11.73 5.11 -10.24
C SER A 81 -10.54 4.86 -9.30
N LEU A 82 -9.52 4.11 -9.74
CA LEU A 82 -8.25 3.95 -9.03
C LEU A 82 -7.31 5.13 -9.28
N VAL A 83 -7.32 5.66 -10.51
CA VAL A 83 -6.45 6.75 -10.93
C VAL A 83 -6.85 8.09 -10.29
N GLU A 84 -8.14 8.33 -10.13
CA GLU A 84 -8.68 9.56 -9.52
C GLU A 84 -8.10 9.85 -8.11
N PRO A 85 -8.14 8.93 -7.13
CA PRO A 85 -7.51 9.12 -5.82
C PRO A 85 -5.98 9.26 -5.90
N THR A 86 -5.31 8.49 -6.78
CA THR A 86 -3.84 8.55 -6.90
C THR A 86 -3.36 9.91 -7.41
N SER A 87 -4.16 10.58 -8.24
CA SER A 87 -3.83 11.91 -8.79
C SER A 87 -3.83 13.00 -7.70
N SER A 88 -4.74 12.92 -6.74
CA SER A 88 -4.76 13.81 -5.57
C SER A 88 -3.65 13.47 -4.56
N ALA A 89 -3.35 12.20 -4.33
CA ALA A 89 -2.30 11.77 -3.41
C ALA A 89 -0.88 12.12 -3.91
N LEU A 90 -0.63 12.07 -5.22
CA LEU A 90 0.63 12.49 -5.86
C LEU A 90 0.91 13.98 -5.64
N ASN A 91 -0.13 14.84 -5.62
CA ASN A 91 0.03 16.27 -5.36
C ASN A 91 0.51 16.55 -3.92
N PHE A 92 0.05 15.78 -2.93
CA PHE A 92 0.51 15.92 -1.55
C PHE A 92 1.95 15.42 -1.33
N ALA A 93 2.35 14.34 -2.02
CA ALA A 93 3.72 13.83 -1.96
C ALA A 93 4.75 14.79 -2.58
N SER A 94 4.36 15.55 -3.61
CA SER A 94 5.17 16.62 -4.19
C SER A 94 5.34 17.82 -3.22
N CYS A 95 4.25 18.22 -2.55
CA CYS A 95 4.26 19.35 -1.62
C CYS A 95 5.18 19.14 -0.41
N ARG A 96 5.28 17.91 0.10
CA ARG A 96 6.15 17.59 1.25
C ARG A 96 7.66 17.65 0.95
N LYS A 97 8.07 17.68 -0.34
CA LYS A 97 9.48 17.87 -0.73
C LYS A 97 9.90 19.34 -0.81
N VAL A 98 8.96 20.28 -0.89
CA VAL A 98 9.25 21.72 -1.05
C VAL A 98 9.30 22.44 0.31
N CYS A 99 8.71 21.86 1.35
CA CYS A 99 8.75 22.37 2.71
C CYS A 99 9.63 21.46 3.59
N GLY A 100 10.94 21.51 3.37
CA GLY A 100 11.95 20.83 4.18
C GLY A 100 13.27 21.57 4.10
#